data_AF-A0AAV0NVR7-F1
#
_entry.id   AF-A0AAV0NVR7-F1
#
_cell.length_a   1.000
_cell.length_b   1.000
_cell.length_c   1.000
_cell.angle_alpha   90.00
_cell.angle_beta   90.00
_cell.angle_gamma   90.00
#
_symmetry.space_group_name_H-M   'P 1'
#
loop_
_entity.id
_entity.type
_entity.pdbx_description
1 polymer ?
#
loop_
_entity_poly.entity_id
_entity_poly.type
_entity_poly.pdbx_seq_one_letter_code
_entity_poly.pdbx_strand_id
1 'polypeptide(L)'
;VAGCLTLLQCWIYEYFPGFRPSHFEPPVVGPDEAWASRWIGQPATGSVADPSVRLAFYRRALDSLTPSDVFWTPFHQRPHQAVRRSLYTGVIRFADIGEFYDPACCLPQFGYRQMVPPPPSRPQRADRPEAPGGYVIRIPESFDAAWDALLSHMVHIDMYSQPWRRYPYETTVDYLDWFVAHSHCRVLQDDGDVDRLVDSAAVRFDH
;
A
#
# COMPACT_ATOMS: atom_id res chain seq x y z
N VAL A 1 4.76 -21.52 -3.96
CA VAL A 1 3.96 -20.27 -3.99
C VAL A 1 4.58 -19.37 -5.05
N ALA A 2 3.94 -19.24 -6.21
CA ALA A 2 4.36 -18.35 -7.28
C ALA A 2 3.11 -17.62 -7.78
N GLY A 3 3.10 -16.29 -7.74
CA GLY A 3 1.94 -15.47 -8.10
C GLY A 3 1.84 -14.17 -7.28
N CYS A 4 0.64 -13.60 -7.18
CA CYS A 4 0.36 -12.33 -6.50
C CYS A 4 0.83 -12.31 -5.03
N LEU A 5 0.76 -13.43 -4.31
CA LEU A 5 1.24 -13.53 -2.93
C LEU A 5 2.75 -13.34 -2.81
N THR A 6 3.53 -13.83 -3.79
CA THR A 6 4.98 -13.59 -3.83
C THR A 6 5.27 -12.11 -4.04
N LEU A 7 4.53 -11.45 -4.95
CA LEU A 7 4.66 -10.00 -5.16
C LEU A 7 4.30 -9.20 -3.91
N LEU A 8 3.21 -9.56 -3.22
CA LEU A 8 2.82 -8.93 -1.96
C LEU A 8 3.91 -9.11 -0.89
N GLN A 9 4.47 -10.32 -0.76
CA GLN A 9 5.56 -10.57 0.17
C GLN A 9 6.81 -9.75 -0.18
N CYS A 10 7.19 -9.68 -1.45
CA CYS A 10 8.29 -8.84 -1.92
C CYS A 10 8.03 -7.37 -1.58
N TRP A 11 6.81 -6.89 -1.83
CA TRP A 11 6.39 -5.53 -1.47
C TRP A 11 6.52 -5.28 0.04
N ILE A 12 6.11 -6.22 0.90
CA ILE A 12 6.29 -6.09 2.35
C ILE A 12 7.78 -5.95 2.69
N TYR A 13 8.66 -6.76 2.11
CA TYR A 13 10.09 -6.67 2.38
C TYR A 13 10.74 -5.38 1.88
N GLU A 14 10.22 -4.78 0.81
CA GLU A 14 10.67 -3.44 0.37
C GLU A 14 10.38 -2.38 1.42
N TYR A 15 9.12 -2.31 1.86
CA TYR A 15 8.61 -1.23 2.70
C TYR A 15 8.83 -1.43 4.19
N PHE A 16 9.03 -2.67 4.66
CA PHE A 16 9.16 -2.98 6.08
C PHE A 16 10.44 -3.78 6.35
N PRO A 17 11.58 -3.10 6.55
CA PRO A 17 12.86 -3.75 6.81
C PRO A 17 12.83 -4.76 7.97
N GLY A 18 12.03 -4.52 9.00
CA GLY A 18 11.89 -5.41 10.16
C GLY A 18 11.26 -6.77 9.87
N PHE A 19 10.58 -6.94 8.72
CA PHE A 19 10.02 -8.23 8.31
C PHE A 19 10.90 -9.01 7.34
N ARG A 20 12.07 -8.46 6.96
CA ARG A 20 12.98 -9.13 6.04
C ARG A 20 13.55 -10.42 6.67
N PRO A 21 13.86 -11.43 5.86
CA PRO A 21 14.59 -12.60 6.35
C PRO A 21 15.94 -12.18 6.95
N SER A 22 16.23 -12.66 8.16
CA SER A 22 17.51 -12.44 8.83
C SER A 22 18.65 -13.09 8.03
N HIS A 23 19.79 -12.40 7.93
CA HIS A 23 21.01 -12.84 7.23
C HIS A 23 20.87 -12.98 5.71
N PHE A 24 19.91 -12.28 5.11
CA PHE A 24 19.77 -12.24 3.67
C PHE A 24 20.44 -11.01 3.05
N GLU A 25 21.41 -11.25 2.19
CA GLU A 25 21.94 -10.25 1.26
C GLU A 25 21.17 -10.37 -0.07
N PRO A 26 20.35 -9.38 -0.44
CA PRO A 26 19.63 -9.43 -1.70
C PRO A 26 20.63 -9.46 -2.86
N PRO A 27 20.45 -10.36 -3.85
CA PRO A 27 21.33 -10.41 -5.01
C PRO A 27 21.23 -9.09 -5.78
N VAL A 28 22.30 -8.79 -6.53
CA VAL A 28 22.26 -7.71 -7.52
C VAL A 28 21.25 -8.10 -8.59
N VAL A 29 20.16 -7.35 -8.68
CA VAL A 29 19.15 -7.54 -9.72
C VAL A 29 19.69 -6.97 -11.03
N GLY A 30 19.72 -7.81 -12.06
CA GLY A 30 20.10 -7.38 -13.40
C GLY A 30 19.10 -6.38 -13.99
N PRO A 31 19.49 -5.60 -15.02
CA PRO A 31 18.60 -4.62 -15.65
C PRO A 31 17.32 -5.22 -16.25
N ASP A 32 17.36 -6.50 -16.65
CA ASP A 32 16.23 -7.22 -17.26
C ASP A 32 15.48 -8.13 -16.26
N GLU A 33 15.90 -8.14 -14.99
CA GLU A 33 15.25 -8.92 -13.95
C GLU A 33 14.22 -8.09 -13.20
N ALA A 34 13.09 -8.72 -12.85
CA ALA A 34 12.10 -8.07 -12.03
C ALA A 34 12.70 -7.75 -10.65
N TRP A 35 12.60 -6.50 -10.18
CA TRP A 35 13.14 -6.08 -8.88
C TRP A 35 12.70 -6.99 -7.71
N ALA A 36 11.48 -7.51 -7.77
CA ALA A 36 10.94 -8.45 -6.79
C ALA A 36 11.71 -9.79 -6.74
N SER A 37 12.45 -10.17 -7.79
CA SER A 37 13.26 -11.39 -7.86
C SER A 37 14.26 -11.47 -6.72
N ARG A 38 14.74 -10.32 -6.23
CA ARG A 38 15.68 -10.25 -5.12
C ARG A 38 15.17 -10.84 -3.82
N TRP A 39 13.86 -11.06 -3.68
CA TRP A 39 13.25 -11.65 -2.49
C TRP A 39 12.69 -13.07 -2.71
N ILE A 40 12.81 -13.61 -3.92
CA ILE A 40 12.26 -14.93 -4.26
C ILE A 40 13.10 -16.02 -3.57
N GLY A 41 12.43 -17.06 -3.06
CA GLY A 41 13.08 -18.27 -2.54
C GLY A 41 13.54 -18.21 -1.08
N GLN A 42 13.13 -17.18 -0.33
CA GLN A 42 13.53 -16.99 1.07
C GLN A 42 12.66 -17.83 2.04
N PRO A 43 13.19 -18.89 2.68
CA PRO A 43 12.49 -19.58 3.75
C PRO A 43 12.54 -18.74 5.04
N ALA A 44 11.52 -18.88 5.90
CA ALA A 44 11.66 -18.43 7.29
C ALA A 44 12.76 -19.26 7.96
N THR A 45 13.77 -18.61 8.56
CA THR A 45 14.88 -19.28 9.25
C THR A 45 14.69 -19.21 10.78
N GLY A 46 15.13 -20.25 11.51
CA GLY A 46 15.14 -20.29 12.99
C GLY A 46 13.84 -20.75 13.68
N SER A 47 13.63 -20.33 14.95
CA SER A 47 12.43 -20.60 15.79
C SER A 47 11.10 -20.18 15.16
N VAL A 48 11.19 -19.49 14.02
CA VAL A 48 10.15 -18.99 13.13
C VAL A 48 9.70 -20.10 12.15
N ALA A 49 9.93 -21.37 12.44
CA ALA A 49 9.41 -22.51 11.67
C ALA A 49 8.00 -22.94 12.14
N ASP A 50 7.69 -22.76 13.43
CA ASP A 50 6.36 -23.02 13.99
C ASP A 50 5.37 -21.91 13.52
N PRO A 51 4.29 -22.27 12.80
CA PRO A 51 3.29 -21.31 12.32
C PRO A 51 2.69 -20.42 13.40
N SER A 52 2.50 -20.93 14.62
CA SER A 52 1.90 -20.20 15.72
C SER A 52 2.85 -19.14 16.29
N VAL A 53 4.12 -19.51 16.49
CA VAL A 53 5.19 -18.60 16.96
C VAL A 53 5.44 -17.51 15.92
N ARG A 54 5.46 -17.86 14.63
CA ARG A 54 5.55 -16.91 13.52
C ARG A 54 4.43 -15.90 13.54
N LEU A 55 3.19 -16.38 13.65
CA LEU A 55 2.02 -15.52 13.63
C LEU A 55 2.03 -14.56 14.82
N ALA A 56 2.38 -15.06 16.01
CA ALA A 56 2.53 -14.22 17.20
C ALA A 56 3.62 -13.16 17.04
N PHE A 57 4.76 -13.51 16.42
CA PHE A 57 5.83 -12.57 16.11
C PHE A 57 5.34 -11.46 15.16
N TYR A 58 4.75 -11.82 14.02
CA TYR A 58 4.28 -10.83 13.03
C TYR A 58 3.21 -9.92 13.61
N ARG A 59 2.26 -10.45 14.39
CA ARG A 59 1.25 -9.63 15.07
C ARG A 59 1.90 -8.59 15.99
N ARG A 60 2.76 -9.02 16.92
CA ARG A 60 3.45 -8.09 17.83
C ARG A 60 4.27 -7.03 17.10
N ALA A 61 4.97 -7.43 16.04
CA ALA A 61 5.78 -6.51 15.25
C ALA A 61 4.92 -5.52 14.45
N LEU A 62 3.74 -5.91 13.99
CA LEU A 62 2.75 -5.00 13.40
C LEU A 62 2.16 -4.04 14.44
N ASP A 63 1.84 -4.55 15.64
CA ASP A 63 1.27 -3.74 16.73
C ASP A 63 2.28 -2.70 17.27
N SER A 64 3.58 -3.01 17.22
CA SER A 64 4.65 -2.11 17.65
C SER A 64 5.18 -1.19 16.56
N LEU A 65 4.60 -1.23 15.36
CA LEU A 65 5.18 -0.61 14.18
C LEU A 65 5.03 0.91 14.24
N THR A 66 6.14 1.62 14.12
CA THR A 66 6.14 3.09 14.07
C THR A 66 6.36 3.58 12.64
N PRO A 67 6.01 4.84 12.34
CA PRO A 67 6.27 5.41 11.02
C PRO A 67 7.76 5.43 10.62
N SER A 68 8.68 5.37 11.60
CA SER A 68 10.13 5.30 11.38
C SER A 68 10.60 3.91 10.95
N ASP A 69 9.83 2.87 11.23
CA ASP A 69 10.14 1.49 10.86
C ASP A 69 9.75 1.17 9.41
N VAL A 70 9.06 2.10 8.74
CA VAL A 70 8.62 1.98 7.35
C VAL A 70 9.62 2.69 6.43
N PHE A 71 10.05 2.00 5.39
CA PHE A 71 10.79 2.60 4.29
C PHE A 71 9.82 3.07 3.20
N TRP A 72 9.45 4.34 3.26
CA TRP A 72 8.37 4.92 2.45
C TRP A 72 8.68 5.09 0.95
N THR A 73 9.96 5.12 0.57
CA THR A 73 10.38 5.31 -0.83
C THR A 73 11.49 4.35 -1.21
N PRO A 74 11.19 3.03 -1.29
CA PRO A 74 12.20 2.02 -1.62
C PRO A 74 12.67 2.10 -3.07
N PHE A 75 11.81 2.60 -3.95
CA PHE A 75 12.08 2.82 -5.37
C PHE A 75 12.30 4.30 -5.64
N HIS A 76 13.28 4.92 -4.98
CA HIS A 76 13.61 6.35 -5.07
C HIS A 76 12.49 7.32 -4.62
N GLN A 77 12.85 8.59 -4.38
CA GLN A 77 11.89 9.59 -3.89
C GLN A 77 10.84 9.98 -4.94
N ARG A 78 11.06 9.68 -6.22
CA ARG A 78 10.20 10.12 -7.34
C ARG A 78 10.08 9.04 -8.43
N PRO A 79 9.53 7.84 -8.12
CA PRO A 79 9.33 6.72 -9.06
C PRO A 79 8.76 7.15 -10.41
N HIS A 80 7.82 8.10 -10.37
CA HIS A 80 7.15 8.65 -11.54
C HIS A 80 8.04 9.38 -12.55
N GLN A 81 9.22 9.88 -12.16
CA GLN A 81 10.14 10.51 -13.10
C GLN A 81 10.77 9.50 -14.06
N ALA A 82 11.09 8.30 -13.55
CA ALA A 82 11.61 7.20 -14.36
C ALA A 82 10.47 6.42 -15.03
N VAL A 83 9.37 6.18 -14.30
CA VAL A 83 8.24 5.38 -14.77
C VAL A 83 6.96 6.21 -14.64
N ARG A 84 6.67 7.05 -15.65
CA ARG A 84 5.49 7.94 -15.62
C ARG A 84 4.18 7.19 -15.40
N ARG A 85 4.08 5.95 -15.89
CA ARG A 85 2.90 5.07 -15.70
C ARG A 85 2.58 4.76 -14.24
N SER A 86 3.50 4.96 -13.30
CA SER A 86 3.21 4.82 -11.88
C SER A 86 2.20 5.86 -11.34
N LEU A 87 1.95 6.95 -12.07
CA LEU A 87 0.90 7.92 -11.75
C LEU A 87 -0.43 7.67 -12.46
N TYR A 88 -0.58 6.53 -13.14
CA TYR A 88 -1.81 6.18 -13.83
C TYR A 88 -3.00 6.23 -12.86
N THR A 89 -4.10 6.85 -13.27
CA THR A 89 -5.39 6.82 -12.56
C THR A 89 -6.45 6.27 -13.48
N GLY A 90 -7.14 5.21 -13.05
CA GLY A 90 -8.04 4.46 -13.91
C GLY A 90 -8.09 2.99 -13.55
N VAL A 91 -8.76 2.20 -14.38
CA VAL A 91 -8.88 0.77 -14.14
C VAL A 91 -7.55 0.10 -14.48
N ILE A 92 -6.97 -0.63 -13.52
CA ILE A 92 -5.91 -1.61 -13.76
C ILE A 92 -6.55 -2.99 -13.80
N ARG A 93 -6.05 -3.86 -14.69
CA ARG A 93 -6.56 -5.22 -14.82
C ARG A 93 -5.50 -6.28 -14.55
N PHE A 94 -5.92 -7.34 -13.87
CA PHE A 94 -5.19 -8.58 -13.73
C PHE A 94 -6.10 -9.72 -14.15
N ALA A 95 -5.77 -10.39 -15.27
CA ALA A 95 -6.67 -11.33 -15.93
C ALA A 95 -8.04 -10.68 -16.22
N ASP A 96 -9.12 -11.24 -15.69
CA ASP A 96 -10.49 -10.75 -15.78
C ASP A 96 -10.89 -9.82 -14.63
N ILE A 97 -9.99 -9.53 -13.69
CA ILE A 97 -10.24 -8.66 -12.55
C ILE A 97 -9.83 -7.23 -12.89
N GLY A 98 -10.75 -6.29 -12.70
CA GLY A 98 -10.53 -4.86 -12.93
C GLY A 98 -10.77 -4.09 -11.65
N GLU A 99 -9.79 -3.34 -11.21
CA GLU A 99 -9.90 -2.47 -10.04
C GLU A 99 -9.53 -1.05 -10.42
N PHE A 100 -10.29 -0.09 -9.90
CA PHE A 100 -9.93 1.31 -10.04
C PHE A 100 -8.70 1.59 -9.17
N TYR A 101 -7.65 2.07 -9.80
CA TYR A 101 -6.40 2.48 -9.18
C TYR A 101 -6.29 3.99 -9.18
N ASP A 102 -6.00 4.56 -8.01
CA ASP A 102 -5.70 5.97 -7.84
C ASP A 102 -4.44 6.16 -6.96
N PRO A 103 -3.31 6.60 -7.53
CA PRO A 103 -2.08 6.83 -6.79
C PRO A 103 -2.17 8.02 -5.81
N ALA A 104 -3.23 8.84 -5.87
CA ALA A 104 -3.47 9.87 -4.85
C ALA A 104 -3.70 9.26 -3.45
N CYS A 105 -4.12 7.99 -3.37
CA CYS A 105 -4.24 7.25 -2.11
C CYS A 105 -2.90 6.81 -1.51
N CYS A 106 -1.79 6.92 -2.24
CA CYS A 106 -0.47 6.47 -1.80
C CYS A 106 0.66 7.46 -2.14
N LEU A 107 0.39 8.76 -2.04
CA LEU A 107 1.34 9.86 -2.31
C LEU A 107 2.70 9.75 -1.58
N PRO A 108 2.80 9.22 -0.34
CA PRO A 108 4.06 8.95 0.32
C PRO A 108 5.01 8.03 -0.46
N GLN A 109 4.51 7.10 -1.28
CA GLN A 109 5.36 6.26 -2.13
C GLN A 109 6.07 7.07 -3.22
N PHE A 110 5.56 8.25 -3.53
CA PHE A 110 6.06 9.15 -4.57
C PHE A 110 6.86 10.33 -4.04
N GLY A 111 7.14 10.40 -2.74
CA GLY A 111 7.89 11.51 -2.15
C GLY A 111 7.02 12.63 -1.57
N TYR A 112 5.69 12.53 -1.67
CA TYR A 112 4.77 13.62 -1.31
C TYR A 112 4.07 13.38 0.03
N ARG A 113 3.48 14.44 0.57
CA ARG A 113 2.66 14.39 1.77
C ARG A 113 1.32 13.73 1.45
N GLN A 114 0.81 12.86 2.33
CA GLN A 114 -0.51 12.27 2.10
C GLN A 114 -1.59 13.32 2.38
N MET A 115 -2.49 13.50 1.41
CA MET A 115 -3.67 14.36 1.56
C MET A 115 -4.93 13.50 1.61
N VAL A 116 -6.06 14.09 1.98
CA VAL A 116 -7.36 13.45 1.76
C VAL A 116 -7.50 13.16 0.27
N PRO A 117 -7.60 11.88 -0.14
CA PRO A 117 -7.71 11.55 -1.55
C PRO A 117 -9.06 12.04 -2.09
N PRO A 118 -9.15 12.33 -3.40
CA PRO A 118 -10.45 12.56 -4.01
C PRO A 118 -11.37 11.35 -3.78
N PRO A 119 -12.69 11.54 -3.73
CA PRO A 119 -13.63 10.44 -3.61
C PRO A 119 -13.33 9.38 -4.67
N PRO A 120 -13.24 8.08 -4.29
CA PRO A 120 -12.90 7.04 -5.25
C PRO A 120 -13.91 7.08 -6.38
N SER A 121 -13.42 7.04 -7.62
CA SER A 121 -14.29 6.93 -8.79
C SER A 121 -15.01 5.59 -8.70
N ARG A 122 -16.26 5.61 -8.25
CA ARG A 122 -17.06 4.39 -8.18
C ARG A 122 -17.35 3.95 -9.62
N PRO A 123 -17.05 2.71 -10.01
CA PRO A 123 -17.57 2.21 -11.27
C PRO A 123 -19.09 2.35 -11.22
N GLN A 124 -19.68 2.95 -12.25
CA GLN A 124 -21.15 3.12 -12.36
C GLN A 124 -21.89 1.78 -12.23
N ARG A 125 -21.20 0.68 -12.50
CA ARG A 125 -21.70 -0.68 -12.41
C ARG A 125 -20.57 -1.61 -11.96
N ALA A 126 -20.73 -2.25 -10.81
CA ALA A 126 -19.90 -3.36 -10.35
C ALA A 126 -20.76 -4.62 -10.43
N ASP A 127 -20.60 -5.40 -11.49
CA ASP A 127 -21.32 -6.67 -11.65
C ASP A 127 -20.56 -7.76 -10.89
N ARG A 128 -21.03 -8.10 -9.68
CA ARG A 128 -20.62 -9.32 -8.97
C ARG A 128 -21.64 -10.41 -9.30
N PRO A 129 -21.26 -11.49 -10.01
CA PRO A 129 -22.17 -12.61 -10.23
C PRO A 129 -22.58 -13.26 -8.89
N GLU A 130 -23.87 -13.57 -8.75
CA GLU A 130 -24.48 -14.15 -7.53
C GLU A 130 -24.01 -15.59 -7.25
N ALA A 131 -23.44 -16.27 -8.24
CA ALA A 131 -22.97 -17.64 -8.11
C ALA A 131 -21.72 -17.74 -7.20
N PRO A 132 -21.73 -18.60 -6.17
CA PRO A 132 -20.52 -18.93 -5.42
C PRO A 132 -19.57 -19.68 -6.36
N GLY A 133 -18.37 -19.13 -6.60
CA GLY A 133 -17.29 -19.87 -7.27
C GLY A 133 -16.76 -19.31 -8.59
N GLY A 134 -17.14 -18.12 -9.03
CA GLY A 134 -16.51 -17.51 -10.20
C GLY A 134 -16.62 -16.00 -10.19
N TYR A 135 -15.54 -15.33 -9.79
CA TYR A 135 -15.44 -13.87 -9.87
C TYR A 135 -15.17 -13.49 -11.33
N VAL A 136 -16.21 -13.43 -12.16
CA VAL A 136 -16.09 -12.95 -13.55
C VAL A 136 -16.48 -11.48 -13.55
N ILE A 137 -15.51 -10.57 -13.48
CA ILE A 137 -15.77 -9.17 -13.80
C ILE A 137 -15.70 -9.02 -15.32
N ARG A 138 -16.76 -8.49 -15.93
CA ARG A 138 -16.70 -8.02 -17.32
C ARG A 138 -16.25 -6.56 -17.32
N ILE A 139 -14.99 -6.33 -17.62
CA ILE A 139 -14.47 -4.99 -17.88
C ILE A 139 -14.65 -4.70 -19.38
N PRO A 140 -15.35 -3.62 -19.78
CA PRO A 140 -15.39 -3.17 -21.17
C PRO A 140 -13.99 -2.95 -21.76
N GLU A 141 -13.74 -3.39 -22.99
CA GLU A 141 -12.46 -3.18 -23.71
C GLU A 141 -12.07 -1.69 -23.81
N SER A 142 -13.04 -0.78 -23.75
CA SER A 142 -12.80 0.66 -23.70
C SER A 142 -11.93 1.12 -22.52
N PHE A 143 -11.84 0.33 -21.44
CA PHE A 143 -10.95 0.64 -20.32
C PHE A 143 -9.47 0.39 -20.64
N ASP A 144 -9.15 -0.49 -21.58
CA ASP A 144 -7.76 -0.69 -22.01
C ASP A 144 -7.23 0.54 -22.76
N ALA A 145 -8.10 1.26 -23.47
CA ALA A 145 -7.71 2.50 -24.13
C ALA A 145 -7.28 3.60 -23.14
N ALA A 146 -7.78 3.58 -21.89
CA ALA A 146 -7.38 4.53 -20.87
C ALA A 146 -5.91 4.38 -20.48
N TRP A 147 -5.39 3.15 -20.46
CA TRP A 147 -3.98 2.84 -20.17
C TRP A 147 -3.03 3.43 -21.21
N ASP A 148 -3.44 3.41 -22.49
CA ASP A 148 -2.66 3.99 -23.59
C ASP A 148 -2.83 5.52 -23.68
N ALA A 149 -3.95 6.06 -23.19
CA ALA A 149 -4.23 7.50 -23.10
C ALA A 149 -3.67 8.15 -21.82
N LEU A 150 -2.40 7.87 -21.51
CA LEU A 150 -1.77 8.19 -20.22
C LEU A 150 -1.91 9.67 -19.79
N LEU A 151 -1.81 10.63 -20.70
CA LEU A 151 -1.93 12.07 -20.35
C LEU A 151 -3.30 12.46 -19.80
N SER A 152 -4.36 11.73 -20.16
CA SER A 152 -5.73 11.93 -19.68
C SER A 152 -6.03 11.12 -18.41
N HIS A 153 -5.19 10.15 -18.10
CA HIS A 153 -5.37 9.15 -17.04
C HIS A 153 -4.15 9.12 -16.12
N MET A 154 -3.68 10.29 -15.71
CA MET A 154 -2.62 10.42 -14.70
C MET A 154 -3.05 11.38 -13.60
N VAL A 155 -2.64 11.06 -12.37
CA VAL A 155 -2.67 12.05 -11.29
C VAL A 155 -1.72 13.20 -11.66
N HIS A 156 -2.26 14.41 -11.67
CA HIS A 156 -1.49 15.65 -11.81
C HIS A 156 -0.73 15.91 -10.52
N ILE A 157 0.39 15.20 -10.33
CA ILE A 157 1.15 15.21 -9.07
C ILE A 157 1.67 16.60 -8.68
N ASP A 158 1.81 17.52 -9.65
CA ASP A 158 2.16 18.91 -9.41
C ASP A 158 1.08 19.65 -8.59
N MET A 159 -0.20 19.25 -8.68
CA MET A 159 -1.25 19.78 -7.79
C MET A 159 -1.07 19.34 -6.33
N TYR A 160 -0.27 18.30 -6.10
CA TYR A 160 0.06 17.73 -4.79
C TYR A 160 1.49 18.11 -4.33
N SER A 161 2.20 18.93 -5.12
CA SER A 161 3.63 19.25 -4.93
C SER A 161 3.93 20.28 -3.82
N GLN A 162 2.90 20.89 -3.22
CA GLN A 162 3.05 21.93 -2.21
C GLN A 162 2.29 21.54 -0.92
N PRO A 163 2.95 21.40 0.23
CA PRO A 163 4.38 21.48 0.52
C PRO A 163 5.00 20.08 0.59
N TRP A 164 6.24 19.98 0.10
CA TRP A 164 7.15 18.87 0.31
C TRP A 164 7.10 18.34 1.74
N ARG A 165 7.05 17.02 1.91
CA ARG A 165 7.08 16.43 3.23
C ARG A 165 8.45 16.66 3.88
N ARG A 166 8.46 17.06 5.14
CA ARG A 166 9.66 17.08 5.99
C ARG A 166 9.98 15.69 6.51
N TYR A 167 8.95 14.91 6.80
CA TYR A 167 9.06 13.54 7.27
C TYR A 167 8.34 12.56 6.34
N PRO A 168 8.84 11.33 6.15
CA PRO A 168 8.24 10.35 5.24
C PRO A 168 6.76 10.02 5.50
N TYR A 169 6.32 10.18 6.75
CA TYR A 169 4.98 9.88 7.24
C TYR A 169 4.08 11.11 7.39
N GLU A 170 4.52 12.28 6.91
CA GLU A 170 3.72 13.50 7.01
C GLU A 170 2.41 13.37 6.25
N THR A 171 1.33 13.86 6.85
CA THR A 171 -0.01 13.93 6.25
C THR A 171 -0.60 15.33 6.44
N THR A 172 -1.65 15.68 5.70
CA THR A 172 -2.41 16.90 5.97
C THR A 172 -3.18 16.75 7.29
N VAL A 173 -3.49 17.88 7.94
CA VAL A 173 -4.12 17.89 9.28
C VAL A 173 -5.45 17.14 9.32
N ASP A 174 -6.17 17.12 8.21
CA ASP A 174 -7.48 16.49 8.02
C ASP A 174 -7.40 15.02 7.58
N TYR A 175 -6.22 14.54 7.17
CA TYR A 175 -6.09 13.22 6.56
C TYR A 175 -6.37 12.08 7.54
N LEU A 176 -5.81 12.13 8.76
CA LEU A 176 -5.99 11.05 9.73
C LEU A 176 -7.45 10.93 10.19
N ASP A 177 -8.12 12.06 10.42
CA ASP A 177 -9.55 12.09 10.76
C ASP A 177 -10.39 11.47 9.63
N TRP A 178 -10.14 11.87 8.39
CA TRP A 178 -10.76 11.27 7.21
C TRP A 178 -10.48 9.77 7.12
N PHE A 179 -9.23 9.36 7.29
CA PHE A 179 -8.79 7.97 7.16
C PHE A 179 -9.49 7.08 8.18
N VAL A 180 -9.51 7.48 9.46
CA VAL A 180 -10.19 6.72 10.53
C VAL A 180 -11.68 6.59 10.24
N ALA A 181 -12.35 7.68 9.84
CA ALA A 181 -13.77 7.67 9.52
C ALA A 181 -14.12 6.71 8.36
N HIS A 182 -13.24 6.56 7.36
CA HIS A 182 -13.51 5.76 6.16
C HIS A 182 -13.01 4.32 6.23
N SER A 183 -11.91 4.05 6.94
CA SER A 183 -11.30 2.71 7.02
C SER A 183 -11.70 1.92 8.26
N HIS A 184 -11.98 2.58 9.39
CA HIS A 184 -12.21 1.92 10.70
C HIS A 184 -13.66 1.94 11.16
N CYS A 185 -14.60 2.36 10.30
CA CYS A 185 -16.03 2.40 10.62
C CYS A 185 -16.62 1.04 11.05
N ARG A 186 -15.92 -0.08 10.77
CA ARG A 186 -16.30 -1.43 11.19
C ARG A 186 -15.38 -2.05 12.27
N VAL A 187 -14.23 -1.44 12.54
CA VAL A 187 -13.28 -1.92 13.56
C VAL A 187 -13.62 -1.35 14.93
N LEU A 188 -14.18 -0.13 14.96
CA LEU A 188 -14.59 0.57 16.18
C LEU A 188 -16.04 0.24 16.64
N GLN A 189 -16.72 -0.67 15.94
CA GLN A 189 -18.13 -0.99 16.23
C GLN A 189 -18.33 -2.15 17.22
N ASP A 190 -17.25 -2.80 17.66
CA ASP A 190 -17.32 -3.78 18.74
C ASP A 190 -16.58 -3.26 19.98
N ASP A 191 -17.31 -3.35 21.10
CA ASP A 191 -16.92 -3.16 22.49
C ASP A 191 -16.74 -1.72 23.01
N GLY A 192 -17.57 -1.39 24.00
CA GLY A 192 -17.57 -0.15 24.77
C GLY A 192 -16.35 0.01 25.67
N ASP A 193 -15.17 0.12 25.06
CA ASP A 193 -13.88 0.36 25.70
C ASP A 193 -13.15 1.54 25.00
N VAL A 194 -13.92 2.57 24.64
CA VAL A 194 -13.45 3.78 23.95
C VAL A 194 -12.46 4.58 24.82
N ASP A 195 -12.40 4.31 26.13
CA ASP A 195 -11.53 5.02 27.07
C ASP A 195 -10.04 4.60 26.98
N ARG A 196 -9.68 3.46 26.35
CA ARG A 196 -8.28 2.99 26.32
C ARG A 196 -7.41 3.57 25.19
N LEU A 197 -8.00 4.02 24.09
CA LEU A 197 -7.22 4.55 22.95
C LEU A 197 -6.92 6.05 23.07
N VAL A 198 -7.75 6.80 23.79
CA VAL A 198 -7.58 8.25 23.98
C VAL A 198 -6.46 8.56 24.99
N ASP A 199 -6.25 7.72 26.00
CA ASP A 199 -5.18 7.87 26.98
C ASP A 199 -3.77 7.59 26.41
N SER A 200 -3.66 6.85 25.31
CA SER A 200 -2.35 6.55 24.69
C SER A 200 -1.83 7.70 23.81
N ALA A 201 -2.69 8.63 23.39
CA ALA A 201 -2.32 9.80 22.59
C ALA A 201 -1.99 11.04 23.45
N ALA A 202 -2.19 10.96 24.77
CA ALA A 202 -1.98 12.05 25.71
C ALA A 202 -0.68 11.88 26.52
N VAL A 203 0.44 11.54 25.88
CA VAL A 203 1.75 11.75 26.51
C VAL A 203 2.15 13.20 26.31
N ARG A 204 1.91 14.00 27.36
CA ARG A 204 2.40 15.38 27.49
C ARG A 204 3.91 15.42 27.30
N PHE A 205 4.36 16.28 26.39
CA PHE A 205 5.73 16.79 26.41
C PHE A 205 5.79 17.89 27.48
N ASP A 206 6.33 17.56 28.66
CA ASP A 206 6.84 18.55 29.60
C ASP A 206 8.39 18.52 29.56
N HIS A 207 8.94 19.67 29.16
CA HIS A 207 10.30 20.22 29.23
C HIS A 207 11.53 19.31 29.24
#